data_AF-A0A377TU25-F1
#
_entry.id   AF-A0A377TU25-F1
#
_cell.length_a   1.000
_cell.length_b   1.000
_cell.length_c   1.000
_cell.angle_alpha   90.00
_cell.angle_beta   90.00
_cell.angle_gamma   90.00
#
_symmetry.space_group_name_H-M   'P 1'
#
loop_
_entity.id
_entity.type
_entity.pdbx_description
1 polymer ?
#
loop_
_entity_poly.entity_id
_entity_poly.type
_entity_poly.pdbx_seq_one_letter_code
_entity_poly.pdbx_strand_id
1 'polypeptide(L)' 'MVLTCWFAAYKNPSILGIIECISGPTGAAILLLLPMYAIHKLPVLAPWRGKASNVFVTLIGLITVSAIFYGMFQ' A
#
# COMPACT_ATOMS: atom_id res chain seq x y z
N MET A 1 -12.59 -18.50 21.43
CA MET A 1 -12.61 -17.43 20.41
C MET A 1 -11.20 -17.02 20.02
N VAL A 2 -10.43 -16.35 20.87
CA VAL A 2 -9.04 -15.93 20.51
C VAL A 2 -8.11 -17.13 20.23
N LEU A 3 -8.06 -18.11 21.14
CA LEU A 3 -7.23 -19.32 20.98
C LEU A 3 -7.64 -20.19 19.77
N THR A 4 -8.95 -20.31 19.51
CA THR A 4 -9.50 -21.07 18.38
C THR A 4 -9.24 -20.36 17.05
N CYS A 5 -9.35 -19.04 16.99
CA CYS A 5 -9.03 -18.25 15.79
C CYS A 5 -7.53 -18.23 15.50
N TRP A 6 -6.68 -18.18 16.53
CA TRP A 6 -5.23 -18.25 16.36
C TRP A 6 -4.78 -19.59 15.80
N PHE A 7 -5.30 -20.69 16.32
CA PHE A 7 -4.97 -22.02 15.82
C PHE A 7 -5.49 -22.24 14.38
N ALA A 8 -6.68 -21.71 14.07
CA ALA A 8 -7.21 -21.70 12.70
C ALA A 8 -6.35 -20.84 11.75
N ALA A 9 -5.82 -19.71 12.22
CA ALA A 9 -4.91 -18.83 11.48
C ALA A 9 -3.56 -19.47 11.20
N TYR A 10 -3.02 -20.23 12.14
CA TYR A 10 -1.76 -20.94 11.94
C TYR A 10 -1.88 -22.10 10.95
N LYS A 11 -3.02 -22.81 10.94
CA LYS A 11 -3.23 -23.98 10.06
C LYS A 11 -3.67 -23.63 8.63
N ASN A 12 -4.31 -22.48 8.40
CA ASN A 12 -4.78 -22.10 7.07
C ASN A 12 -3.86 -21.08 6.40
N PRO A 13 -3.09 -21.47 5.36
CA PRO A 13 -2.20 -20.56 4.65
C PRO A 13 -2.94 -19.40 3.96
N SER A 14 -4.26 -19.53 3.75
CA SER A 14 -5.10 -18.48 3.17
C SER A 14 -5.22 -17.23 4.04
N ILE A 15 -5.01 -17.30 5.36
CA ILE A 15 -5.17 -16.12 6.23
C ILE A 15 -4.01 -15.14 6.05
N LEU A 16 -2.79 -15.65 5.85
CA LEU A 16 -1.66 -14.80 5.50
C LEU A 16 -1.90 -14.11 4.15
N GLY A 17 -2.38 -14.86 3.15
CA GLY A 17 -2.77 -14.30 1.85
C GLY A 17 -3.90 -13.28 1.94
N ILE A 18 -4.92 -13.49 2.76
CA ILE A 18 -6.02 -12.52 2.99
C ILE A 18 -5.48 -11.23 3.60
N ILE A 19 -4.56 -11.33 4.57
CA ILE A 19 -3.90 -10.16 5.16
C ILE A 19 -3.11 -9.43 4.08
N GLU A 20 -2.32 -10.14 3.28
CA GLU A 20 -1.51 -9.55 2.20
C GLU A 20 -2.36 -8.86 1.13
N CYS A 21 -3.46 -9.48 0.72
CA CYS A 21 -4.42 -8.95 -0.25
C CYS A 21 -5.09 -7.65 0.18
N ILE A 22 -5.25 -7.43 1.49
CA ILE A 22 -5.90 -6.22 2.03
C ILE A 22 -4.84 -5.21 2.47
N SER A 23 -3.87 -5.62 3.30
CA SER A 23 -2.87 -4.72 3.86
C SER A 23 -1.85 -4.27 2.82
N GLY A 24 -1.54 -5.09 1.82
CA GLY A 24 -0.58 -4.76 0.77
C GLY A 24 -1.02 -3.54 -0.05
N PRO A 25 -2.15 -3.61 -0.78
CA PRO A 25 -2.60 -2.51 -1.63
C PRO A 25 -2.91 -1.25 -0.81
N THR A 26 -3.59 -1.41 0.34
CA THR A 26 -3.94 -0.28 1.21
C THR A 26 -2.72 0.36 1.84
N GLY A 27 -1.74 -0.43 2.31
CA GLY A 27 -0.50 0.07 2.90
C GLY A 27 0.35 0.83 1.89
N ALA A 28 0.55 0.27 0.69
CA ALA A 28 1.29 0.94 -0.38
C ALA A 28 0.61 2.25 -0.82
N ALA A 29 -0.71 2.26 -0.94
CA ALA A 29 -1.46 3.46 -1.30
C ALA A 29 -1.35 4.57 -0.24
N ILE A 30 -1.49 4.24 1.05
CA ILE A 30 -1.42 5.23 2.13
C ILE A 30 0.02 5.75 2.33
N LEU A 31 1.03 4.88 2.23
CA LEU A 31 2.40 5.29 2.48
C LEU A 31 3.03 6.03 1.30
N LEU A 32 2.76 5.59 0.07
CA LEU A 32 3.46 6.11 -1.13
C LEU A 32 2.60 7.08 -1.96
N LEU A 33 1.31 6.79 -2.16
CA LEU A 33 0.45 7.60 -3.04
C LEU A 33 -0.26 8.74 -2.31
N LEU A 34 -0.70 8.55 -1.06
CA LEU A 34 -1.41 9.56 -0.28
C LEU A 34 -0.63 10.85 -0.04
N PRO A 35 0.67 10.85 0.38
CA PRO A 35 1.42 12.08 0.53
C PRO A 35 1.60 12.81 -0.80
N MET A 36 1.80 12.06 -1.89
CA MET A 36 1.91 12.59 -3.24
C MET A 36 0.61 13.25 -3.73
N TYR A 37 -0.52 12.63 -3.41
CA TYR A 37 -1.85 13.19 -3.66
C TYR A 37 -2.12 14.43 -2.82
N ALA A 38 -1.74 14.42 -1.54
CA ALA A 38 -1.90 15.56 -0.64
C ALA A 38 -1.15 16.80 -1.13
N ILE A 39 0.07 16.64 -1.65
CA ILE A 39 0.87 17.74 -2.22
C ILE A 39 0.19 18.37 -3.45
N HIS A 40 -0.53 17.57 -4.25
CA HIS A 40 -1.28 18.06 -5.43
C HIS A 40 -2.63 18.68 -5.08
N LYS A 41 -3.33 18.18 -4.05
CA LYS A 41 -4.64 18.69 -3.64
C LYS A 41 -4.58 19.92 -2.74
N LEU A 42 -3.59 20.00 -1.86
CA LEU A 42 -3.52 21.07 -0.87
C LEU A 42 -2.74 22.29 -1.43
N PRO A 43 -3.35 23.49 -1.46
CA PRO A 43 -2.68 24.70 -1.96
C PRO A 43 -1.55 25.16 -1.03
N VAL A 44 -1.61 24.84 0.27
CA VAL A 44 -0.54 25.08 1.24
C VAL A 44 0.73 24.28 0.97
N LEU A 45 0.65 23.18 0.22
CA LEU A 45 1.79 22.36 -0.18
C LEU A 45 2.27 22.66 -1.61
N ALA A 46 1.71 23.68 -2.27
CA ALA A 46 2.14 24.14 -3.59
C ALA A 46 3.65 24.41 -3.74
N PRO A 47 4.38 25.00 -2.77
CA PRO A 47 5.83 25.23 -2.92
C PRO A 47 6.67 23.94 -2.92
N TRP A 48 6.07 22.79 -2.57
CA TRP A 48 6.72 21.47 -2.62
C TRP A 48 6.33 20.67 -3.86
N ARG A 49 5.53 21.24 -4.77
CA ARG A 49 5.18 20.62 -6.06
C ARG A 49 6.40 20.62 -6.99
N GLY A 50 6.52 19.57 -7.81
CA GLY A 50 7.53 19.50 -8.87
C GLY A 50 8.96 19.11 -8.44
N LYS A 51 9.22 18.78 -7.16
CA LYS A 51 10.53 18.23 -6.77
C LYS A 51 10.75 16.87 -7.42
N ALA A 52 11.97 16.58 -7.89
CA ALA A 52 12.29 15.28 -8.49
C ALA A 52 11.97 14.09 -7.53
N SER A 53 12.13 14.32 -6.22
CA SER A 53 11.74 13.36 -5.18
C SER A 53 10.26 13.00 -5.22
N ASN A 54 9.36 13.96 -5.49
CA ASN A 54 7.94 13.70 -5.62
C ASN A 54 7.65 12.76 -6.80
N VAL A 55 8.26 13.03 -7.95
CA VAL A 55 8.09 12.20 -9.16
C VAL A 55 8.62 10.78 -8.90
N PHE A 56 9.78 10.66 -8.26
CA PHE A 56 10.36 9.37 -7.88
C PHE A 56 9.46 8.56 -6.93
N VAL A 57 8.93 9.18 -5.88
CA VAL A 57 8.03 8.52 -4.92
C VAL A 57 6.73 8.09 -5.59
N THR A 58 6.19 8.90 -6.51
CA THR A 58 4.98 8.53 -7.25
C THR A 58 5.22 7.34 -8.18
N LEU A 59 6.38 7.30 -8.86
CA LEU A 59 6.78 6.20 -9.75
C LEU A 59 6.96 4.89 -8.98
N ILE A 60 7.70 4.92 -7.88
CA ILE A 60 7.86 3.76 -7.01
C ILE A 60 6.53 3.33 -6.41
N GLY A 61 5.71 4.28 -5.94
CA GLY A 61 4.36 4.00 -5.45
C GLY A 61 3.51 3.25 -6.47
N LEU A 62 3.55 3.66 -7.74
CA LEU A 62 2.84 2.98 -8.81
C LEU A 62 3.39 1.55 -9.03
N ILE A 63 4.71 1.40 -9.09
CA ILE A 63 5.38 0.09 -9.27
C ILE A 63 5.04 -0.84 -8.11
N THR A 64 5.07 -0.35 -6.87
CA THR A 64 4.75 -1.13 -5.66
C THR A 64 3.30 -1.59 -5.67
N VAL A 65 2.36 -0.69 -6.00
CA VAL A 65 0.94 -1.07 -6.11
C VAL A 65 0.78 -2.13 -7.20
N SER A 66 1.37 -1.94 -8.38
CA SER A 66 1.34 -2.93 -9.46
C SER A 66 1.96 -4.28 -9.05
N ALA A 67 3.09 -4.29 -8.35
CA ALA A 67 3.75 -5.50 -7.90
C ALA A 67 2.90 -6.29 -6.89
N ILE A 68 2.22 -5.59 -5.97
CA ILE A 68 1.31 -6.23 -5.02
C ILE A 68 0.10 -6.81 -5.73
N PHE A 69 -0.51 -6.08 -6.66
CA PHE A 69 -1.62 -6.61 -7.47
C PHE A 69 -1.20 -7.82 -8.30
N TYR A 70 0.03 -7.84 -8.83
CA TYR A 70 0.56 -8.98 -9.56
C TYR A 70 0.81 -10.18 -8.63
N GLY A 71 1.34 -9.94 -7.43
CA GLY A 71 1.51 -10.96 -6.39
C GLY A 71 0.19 -11.50 -5.83
N MET A 72 -0.90 -10.75 -5.93
CA MET A 72 -2.26 -11.25 -5.58
C MET A 72 -2.87 -12.13 -6.68
N PHE A 73 -2.44 -11.96 -7.93
CA PHE A 73 -2.95 -12.73 -9.08
C PHE A 73 -2.17 -14.03 -9.34
N GLN A 74 -1.05 -14.23 -8.65
CA GLN A 74 -0.18 -15.40 -8.73
C GLN A 74 -0.37 -16.32 -7.53
#